data_AF-A0A8J8TCP5-F1
#
_entry.id   AF-A0A8J8TCP5-F1
#
_cell.length_a   1.000
_cell.length_b   1.000
_cell.length_c   1.000
_cell.angle_alpha   90.00
_cell.angle_beta   90.00
_cell.angle_gamma   90.00
#
_symmetry.space_group_name_H-M   'P 1'
#
loop_
_entity.id
_entity.type
_entity.pdbx_description
1 polymer ?
#
loop_
_entity_poly.entity_id
_entity_poly.type
_entity_poly.pdbx_seq_one_letter_code
_entity_poly.pdbx_strand_id
1 'polypeptide(L)'
;MSEDDKYPAESGRRRFVKGVVGGGALAGVGATGAVTVNTLTTASGAGGGTVEARVVENVGGPAPHGMPQIPIEIDDNGDIKGIWPEVITETVQGVEVEIARSEDFKGSGVTYSQEWFQYCGIESNNAVTPTYESDNYFKSDPDTKYAWQQDALSGGDVLNVSDLADYEDWGNGIGSDGIGKPAMVTWRSEESENPVPVTVLRSSTVEEAAQNDPWLEASTDQGVMAWLNKCTHFCCVPGYKSNGGDSVSYGAEDLIYCQCHQSVYDPFSVVSSIYVARPRPEG
;
A
#
# COMPACT_ATOMS: atom_id res chain seq x y z
N MET A 1 11.51 48.55 -22.04
CA MET A 1 10.87 48.62 -20.72
C MET A 1 9.37 48.57 -20.98
N SER A 2 8.60 47.61 -20.49
CA SER A 2 8.82 46.52 -19.53
C SER A 2 7.68 45.53 -19.77
N GLU A 3 8.04 44.27 -20.04
CA GLU A 3 7.81 43.12 -19.16
C GLU A 3 6.60 42.31 -19.62
N ASP A 4 6.90 41.38 -20.53
CA ASP A 4 6.14 40.17 -20.76
C ASP A 4 5.72 39.57 -19.42
N ASP A 5 4.41 39.42 -19.24
CA ASP A 5 3.81 38.71 -18.12
C ASP A 5 4.35 37.27 -18.10
N LYS A 6 5.33 37.07 -17.22
CA LYS A 6 6.14 35.86 -17.12
C LYS A 6 5.43 34.74 -16.34
N TYR A 7 4.14 34.92 -16.05
CA TYR A 7 3.34 33.94 -15.34
C TYR A 7 2.29 33.33 -16.28
N PRO A 8 2.32 32.00 -16.53
CA PRO A 8 1.21 31.35 -17.21
C PRO A 8 -0.06 31.49 -16.36
N ALA A 9 -1.21 31.56 -17.03
CA ALA A 9 -2.52 31.66 -16.41
C ALA A 9 -2.71 30.63 -15.27
N GLU A 10 -3.41 31.03 -14.21
CA GLU A 10 -3.63 30.20 -13.02
C GLU A 10 -4.22 28.83 -13.39
N SER A 11 -3.35 27.81 -13.45
CA SER A 11 -3.76 26.42 -13.62
C SER A 11 -4.04 25.77 -12.27
N GLY A 12 -4.94 24.79 -12.25
CA GLY A 12 -5.47 24.11 -11.05
C GLY A 12 -4.40 23.56 -10.09
N ARG A 13 -3.17 23.33 -10.56
CA ARG A 13 -2.03 22.92 -9.72
C ARG A 13 -1.69 23.94 -8.61
N ARG A 14 -1.83 25.24 -8.83
CA ARG A 14 -1.53 26.25 -7.79
C ARG A 14 -2.61 26.30 -6.69
N ARG A 15 -3.85 25.91 -6.99
CA ARG A 15 -4.89 25.75 -5.96
C ARG A 15 -4.63 24.51 -5.09
N PHE A 16 -4.12 23.43 -5.68
CA PHE A 16 -3.72 22.24 -4.93
C PHE A 16 -2.60 22.52 -3.93
N VAL A 17 -1.51 23.19 -4.35
CA VAL A 17 -0.37 23.52 -3.47
C VAL A 17 -0.79 24.49 -2.35
N LYS A 18 -1.66 25.47 -2.63
CA LYS A 18 -2.18 26.37 -1.58
C LYS A 18 -3.12 25.65 -0.59
N GLY A 19 -3.82 24.60 -1.02
CA GLY A 19 -4.61 23.74 -0.13
C GLY A 19 -3.74 22.93 0.83
N VAL A 20 -2.63 22.37 0.33
CA VAL A 20 -1.69 21.55 1.14
C VAL A 20 -0.94 22.39 2.18
N VAL A 21 -0.53 23.61 1.85
CA VAL A 21 0.19 24.49 2.79
C VAL A 21 -0.73 25.05 3.90
N GLY A 22 -2.05 25.06 3.71
CA GLY A 22 -3.02 25.53 4.71
C GLY A 22 -3.32 24.54 5.84
N GLY A 23 -2.92 23.27 5.73
CA GLY A 23 -3.26 22.21 6.70
C GLY A 23 -2.32 22.09 7.92
N GLY A 24 -1.21 22.83 7.95
CA GLY A 24 -0.15 22.66 8.95
C GLY A 24 -0.31 23.40 10.28
N ALA A 25 -1.45 24.00 10.59
CA ALA A 25 -1.59 24.83 11.79
C ALA A 25 -2.91 24.62 12.53
N LEU A 26 -3.06 23.50 13.24
CA LEU A 26 -3.97 23.40 14.39
C LEU A 26 -3.34 22.50 15.47
N ALA A 27 -2.37 23.07 16.19
CA ALA A 27 -1.97 22.59 17.50
C ALA A 27 -2.63 23.50 18.56
N GLY A 28 -3.59 22.97 19.33
CA GLY A 28 -4.02 23.60 20.58
C GLY A 28 -5.51 23.48 20.95
N VAL A 29 -5.77 22.54 21.87
CA VAL A 29 -6.81 22.52 22.93
C VAL A 29 -8.27 22.15 22.58
N GLY A 30 -8.59 20.89 22.92
CA GLY A 30 -9.83 20.38 23.55
C GLY A 30 -11.16 21.11 23.37
N ALA A 31 -12.07 20.49 22.61
CA ALA A 31 -13.49 20.37 22.94
C ALA A 31 -14.11 19.22 22.14
N THR A 32 -14.80 18.32 22.84
CA THR A 32 -15.65 17.26 22.32
C THR A 32 -16.67 17.80 21.33
N GLY A 33 -16.54 17.42 20.06
CA GLY A 33 -17.52 17.70 19.02
C GLY A 33 -17.14 16.89 17.79
N ALA A 34 -18.07 16.06 17.30
CA ALA A 34 -17.88 15.27 16.09
C ALA A 34 -17.47 16.21 14.95
N VAL A 35 -16.19 16.16 14.56
CA VAL A 35 -15.71 16.86 13.38
C VAL A 35 -16.16 16.00 12.20
N THR A 36 -17.33 16.31 11.66
CA THR A 36 -17.66 15.91 10.28
C THR A 36 -16.63 16.61 9.40
N VAL A 37 -15.64 15.85 8.94
CA VAL A 37 -14.65 16.32 7.98
C VAL A 37 -15.43 16.69 6.72
N ASN A 38 -15.51 17.98 6.42
CA ASN A 38 -16.21 18.49 5.25
C ASN A 38 -15.64 17.84 3.98
N THR A 39 -16.47 17.07 3.28
CA THR A 39 -16.27 16.44 1.97
C THR A 39 -16.20 17.44 0.80
N LEU A 40 -15.73 18.68 1.04
CA LEU A 40 -15.72 19.77 0.05
C LEU A 40 -14.38 19.97 -0.67
N THR A 41 -13.44 19.04 -0.54
CA THR A 41 -12.17 19.04 -1.29
C THR A 41 -11.96 17.77 -2.13
N THR A 42 -13.03 17.11 -2.57
CA THR A 42 -12.90 16.11 -3.65
C THR A 42 -12.56 16.87 -4.94
N ALA A 43 -11.32 16.75 -5.39
CA ALA A 43 -10.93 17.15 -6.74
C ALA A 43 -11.77 16.37 -7.76
N SER A 44 -11.96 16.92 -8.96
CA SER A 44 -12.65 16.26 -10.08
C SER A 44 -12.12 14.82 -10.27
N GLY A 45 -13.02 13.83 -10.33
CA GLY A 45 -12.71 12.40 -10.29
C GLY A 45 -13.58 11.59 -9.33
N ALA A 46 -13.61 10.27 -9.51
CA ALA A 46 -14.36 9.34 -8.67
C ALA A 46 -13.49 8.84 -7.50
N GLY A 47 -13.94 9.10 -6.26
CA GLY A 47 -13.21 8.73 -5.03
C GLY A 47 -12.02 9.64 -4.71
N GLY A 48 -11.30 9.31 -3.63
CA GLY A 48 -10.14 10.08 -3.15
C GLY A 48 -10.44 10.99 -1.95
N GLY A 49 -9.44 11.76 -1.52
CA GLY A 49 -9.52 12.59 -0.31
C GLY A 49 -8.76 11.98 0.87
N THR A 50 -9.03 12.48 2.07
CA THR A 50 -8.35 12.00 3.27
C THR A 50 -8.89 10.65 3.68
N VAL A 51 -8.02 9.65 3.78
CA VAL A 51 -8.35 8.30 4.25
C VAL A 51 -7.38 7.89 5.36
N GLU A 52 -7.85 7.14 6.34
CA GLU A 52 -7.00 6.46 7.31
C GLU A 52 -6.80 5.02 6.83
N ALA A 53 -5.53 4.64 6.62
CA ALA A 53 -5.15 3.32 6.14
C ALA A 53 -4.28 2.60 7.16
N ARG A 54 -4.32 1.27 7.15
CA ARG A 54 -3.38 0.41 7.89
C ARG A 54 -2.15 0.16 7.03
N VAL A 55 -0.97 0.41 7.58
CA VAL A 55 0.27 0.49 6.81
C VAL A 55 1.42 -0.20 7.52
N VAL A 56 2.37 -0.75 6.76
CA VAL A 56 3.71 -1.02 7.30
C VAL A 56 4.37 0.30 7.67
N GLU A 57 4.84 0.43 8.91
CA GLU A 57 5.26 1.69 9.51
C GLU A 57 6.48 2.28 8.79
N ASN A 58 6.48 3.59 8.51
CA ASN A 58 7.70 4.28 8.14
C ASN A 58 8.51 4.62 9.40
N VAL A 59 9.70 4.03 9.54
CA VAL A 59 10.57 4.21 10.72
C VAL A 59 11.80 5.07 10.41
N GLY A 60 11.97 5.50 9.16
CA GLY A 60 13.09 6.36 8.77
C GLY A 60 13.02 6.92 7.35
N GLY A 61 13.85 7.94 7.11
CA GLY A 61 14.01 8.62 5.83
C GLY A 61 12.88 9.60 5.49
N PRO A 62 12.78 10.05 4.23
CA PRO A 62 11.93 11.18 3.84
C PRO A 62 10.50 10.80 3.42
N ALA A 63 10.10 9.53 3.55
CA ALA A 63 8.76 9.12 3.15
C ALA A 63 7.72 9.68 4.14
N PRO A 64 6.61 10.27 3.65
CA PRO A 64 5.66 10.96 4.51
C PRO A 64 4.74 10.04 5.33
N HIS A 65 4.62 8.77 4.92
CA HIS A 65 3.76 7.78 5.58
C HIS A 65 4.22 6.35 5.23
N GLY A 66 3.67 5.34 5.90
CA GLY A 66 3.94 3.92 5.65
C GLY A 66 3.50 3.44 4.26
N MET A 67 3.48 2.13 4.00
CA MET A 67 2.88 1.56 2.78
C MET A 67 1.60 0.76 3.11
N PRO A 68 0.49 0.93 2.39
CA PRO A 68 -0.79 0.27 2.73
C PRO A 68 -0.72 -1.25 2.70
N GLN A 69 -1.22 -1.88 3.75
CA GLN A 69 -1.43 -3.32 3.79
C GLN A 69 -2.57 -3.70 2.83
N ILE A 70 -2.43 -4.87 2.23
CA ILE A 70 -3.49 -5.54 1.46
C ILE A 70 -3.93 -6.74 2.31
N PRO A 71 -5.20 -6.80 2.76
CA PRO A 71 -5.73 -8.00 3.41
C PRO A 71 -5.64 -9.20 2.48
N ILE A 72 -5.34 -10.38 3.02
CA ILE A 72 -5.16 -11.60 2.22
C ILE A 72 -6.02 -12.74 2.74
N GLU A 73 -6.16 -13.76 1.93
CA GLU A 73 -6.63 -15.09 2.33
C GLU A 73 -5.89 -16.16 1.52
N ILE A 74 -5.73 -17.34 2.11
CA ILE A 74 -5.12 -18.50 1.47
C ILE A 74 -6.23 -19.50 1.16
N ASP A 75 -6.30 -19.96 -0.09
CA ASP A 75 -7.34 -20.91 -0.50
C ASP A 75 -7.01 -22.36 -0.09
N ASP A 76 -7.92 -23.29 -0.39
CA ASP A 76 -7.75 -24.72 -0.06
C ASP A 76 -6.56 -25.39 -0.78
N ASN A 77 -6.06 -24.79 -1.87
CA ASN A 77 -4.87 -25.25 -2.59
C ASN A 77 -3.58 -24.63 -2.04
N GLY A 78 -3.67 -23.66 -1.14
CA GLY A 78 -2.56 -22.88 -0.63
C GLY A 78 -2.23 -21.63 -1.44
N ASP A 79 -3.02 -21.30 -2.47
CA ASP A 79 -2.76 -20.15 -3.33
C ASP A 79 -3.16 -18.85 -2.59
N ILE A 80 -2.28 -17.85 -2.66
CA ILE A 80 -2.43 -16.61 -1.89
C ILE A 80 -3.12 -15.55 -2.75
N LYS A 81 -4.22 -14.98 -2.24
CA LYS A 81 -4.96 -13.90 -2.91
C LYS A 81 -5.12 -12.66 -2.03
N GLY A 82 -5.06 -11.50 -2.66
CA GLY A 82 -5.39 -10.22 -2.03
C GLY A 82 -6.90 -9.99 -2.03
N ILE A 83 -7.46 -9.51 -0.94
CA ILE A 83 -8.89 -9.23 -0.84
C ILE A 83 -9.15 -7.83 -1.39
N TRP A 84 -10.01 -7.74 -2.41
CA TRP A 84 -10.57 -6.48 -2.87
C TRP A 84 -11.78 -6.10 -2.00
N PRO A 85 -11.98 -4.83 -1.60
CA PRO A 85 -13.14 -4.43 -0.82
C PRO A 85 -14.46 -4.64 -1.58
N GLU A 86 -15.57 -4.65 -0.86
CA GLU A 86 -16.91 -4.76 -1.44
C GLU A 86 -17.25 -3.54 -2.31
N VAL A 87 -17.80 -3.79 -3.51
CA VAL A 87 -18.25 -2.72 -4.41
C VAL A 87 -19.63 -2.24 -3.98
N ILE A 88 -19.74 -0.96 -3.66
CA ILE A 88 -21.00 -0.29 -3.29
C ILE A 88 -21.25 0.91 -4.22
N THR A 89 -22.52 1.24 -4.42
CA THR A 89 -22.94 2.44 -5.13
C THR A 89 -23.22 3.55 -4.12
N GLU A 90 -22.54 4.69 -4.25
CA GLU A 90 -22.73 5.87 -3.41
C GLU A 90 -23.18 7.07 -4.26
N THR A 91 -24.10 7.90 -3.74
CA THR A 91 -24.47 9.15 -4.40
C THR A 91 -23.57 10.29 -3.93
N VAL A 92 -22.60 10.68 -4.75
CA VAL A 92 -21.69 11.80 -4.47
C VAL A 92 -22.12 13.00 -5.30
N GLN A 93 -22.47 14.10 -4.63
CA GLN A 93 -22.92 15.35 -5.28
C GLN A 93 -24.08 15.15 -6.28
N GLY A 94 -24.96 14.17 -6.03
CA GLY A 94 -26.10 13.87 -6.89
C GLY A 94 -25.79 12.95 -8.08
N VAL A 95 -24.58 12.40 -8.17
CA VAL A 95 -24.17 11.41 -9.16
C VAL A 95 -23.93 10.07 -8.47
N GLU A 96 -24.49 8.99 -8.99
CA GLU A 96 -24.18 7.63 -8.53
C GLU A 96 -22.80 7.23 -9.02
N VAL A 97 -21.93 6.84 -8.09
CA VAL A 97 -20.57 6.37 -8.34
C VAL A 97 -20.34 5.04 -7.64
N GLU A 98 -19.64 4.13 -8.30
CA GLU A 98 -19.19 2.89 -7.68
C GLU A 98 -17.87 3.12 -6.95
N ILE A 99 -17.79 2.63 -5.72
CA ILE A 99 -16.60 2.65 -4.88
C ILE A 99 -16.41 1.27 -4.25
N ALA A 100 -15.17 0.82 -4.08
CA ALA A 100 -14.87 -0.37 -3.30
C ALA A 100 -14.54 0.01 -1.86
N ARG A 101 -15.41 -0.35 -0.92
CA ARG A 101 -15.28 -0.08 0.52
C ARG A 101 -15.99 -1.16 1.34
N SER A 102 -15.27 -1.73 2.30
CA SER A 102 -15.80 -2.61 3.34
C SER A 102 -15.72 -1.91 4.68
N GLU A 103 -16.87 -1.58 5.26
CA GLU A 103 -16.95 -1.07 6.63
C GLU A 103 -16.68 -2.21 7.62
N ASP A 104 -15.96 -1.91 8.71
CA ASP A 104 -15.66 -2.88 9.77
C ASP A 104 -15.16 -4.23 9.23
N PHE A 105 -14.06 -4.20 8.46
CA PHE A 105 -13.53 -5.34 7.72
C PHE A 105 -13.35 -6.56 8.65
N LYS A 106 -14.18 -7.59 8.43
CA LYS A 106 -14.25 -8.82 9.24
C LYS A 106 -14.33 -8.57 10.77
N GLY A 107 -14.94 -7.47 11.21
CA GLY A 107 -15.09 -7.13 12.64
C GLY A 107 -13.86 -6.51 13.29
N SER A 108 -12.87 -6.08 12.49
CA SER A 108 -11.63 -5.46 12.99
C SER A 108 -11.79 -4.02 13.49
N GLY A 109 -12.93 -3.38 13.24
CA GLY A 109 -13.17 -1.96 13.47
C GLY A 109 -12.55 -1.04 12.42
N VAL A 110 -11.93 -1.58 11.36
CA VAL A 110 -11.24 -0.81 10.32
C VAL A 110 -12.05 -0.78 9.03
N THR A 111 -12.28 0.40 8.49
CA THR A 111 -12.83 0.56 7.13
C THR A 111 -11.73 0.33 6.10
N TYR A 112 -11.84 -0.75 5.34
CA TYR A 112 -10.91 -1.07 4.26
C TYR A 112 -11.47 -0.56 2.93
N SER A 113 -10.68 0.21 2.17
CA SER A 113 -11.17 0.84 0.96
C SER A 113 -10.11 0.96 -0.13
N GLN A 114 -10.55 1.03 -1.39
CA GLN A 114 -9.63 1.16 -2.54
C GLN A 114 -8.78 2.43 -2.50
N GLU A 115 -9.26 3.49 -1.82
CA GLU A 115 -8.56 4.77 -1.70
C GLU A 115 -7.19 4.62 -1.02
N TRP A 116 -6.99 3.56 -0.24
CA TRP A 116 -5.68 3.23 0.35
C TRP A 116 -4.59 3.11 -0.73
N PHE A 117 -4.95 2.61 -1.92
CA PHE A 117 -4.01 2.34 -3.01
C PHE A 117 -3.89 3.48 -4.02
N GLN A 118 -4.66 4.57 -3.87
CA GLN A 118 -4.75 5.65 -4.86
C GLN A 118 -3.62 6.68 -4.69
N TYR A 119 -2.38 6.25 -4.91
CA TYR A 119 -1.21 7.12 -4.99
C TYR A 119 -0.18 6.59 -5.98
N CYS A 120 0.84 7.40 -6.28
CA CYS A 120 1.97 6.97 -7.13
C CYS A 120 1.58 6.49 -8.55
N GLY A 121 0.49 7.02 -9.11
CA GLY A 121 0.00 6.66 -10.44
C GLY A 121 -0.88 5.40 -10.44
N ILE A 122 -1.00 4.72 -9.30
CA ILE A 122 -1.91 3.59 -9.14
C ILE A 122 -3.37 4.06 -9.23
N GLU A 123 -3.67 5.32 -8.88
CA GLU A 123 -5.01 5.92 -9.05
C GLU A 123 -5.55 5.88 -10.48
N SER A 124 -4.68 5.75 -11.49
CA SER A 124 -5.03 5.66 -12.91
C SER A 124 -4.99 4.22 -13.43
N ASN A 125 -4.70 3.25 -12.58
CA ASN A 125 -4.58 1.85 -12.95
C ASN A 125 -5.97 1.19 -13.01
N ASN A 126 -6.24 0.38 -14.04
CA ASN A 126 -7.50 -0.37 -14.13
C ASN A 126 -7.67 -1.30 -12.92
N ALA A 127 -6.56 -1.83 -12.38
CA ALA A 127 -6.51 -2.67 -11.18
C ALA A 127 -7.30 -2.14 -9.98
N VAL A 128 -7.34 -0.81 -9.81
CA VAL A 128 -8.03 -0.15 -8.68
C VAL A 128 -9.39 0.44 -9.05
N THR A 129 -9.89 0.10 -10.23
CA THR A 129 -11.28 0.36 -10.58
C THR A 129 -12.17 -0.61 -9.80
N PRO A 130 -13.24 -0.14 -9.13
CA PRO A 130 -14.07 -0.98 -8.27
C PRO A 130 -14.55 -2.25 -8.98
N THR A 131 -14.96 -2.12 -10.24
CA THR A 131 -15.55 -3.17 -11.08
C THR A 131 -14.54 -3.90 -11.98
N TYR A 132 -13.24 -3.73 -11.74
CA TYR A 132 -12.25 -4.50 -12.47
C TYR A 132 -12.29 -5.98 -12.04
N GLU A 133 -12.60 -6.84 -12.99
CA GLU A 133 -12.64 -8.29 -12.81
C GLU A 133 -11.20 -8.85 -12.79
N SER A 134 -10.84 -9.49 -11.68
CA SER A 134 -9.56 -10.17 -11.50
C SER A 134 -9.76 -11.38 -10.58
N ASP A 135 -8.96 -12.42 -10.78
CA ASP A 135 -8.93 -13.58 -9.90
C ASP A 135 -8.28 -13.27 -8.52
N ASN A 136 -7.68 -12.09 -8.38
CA ASN A 136 -7.04 -11.54 -7.18
C ASN A 136 -5.85 -12.34 -6.64
N TYR A 137 -5.40 -13.38 -7.32
CA TYR A 137 -4.23 -14.15 -6.90
C TYR A 137 -2.97 -13.33 -7.09
N PHE A 138 -2.04 -13.45 -6.15
CA PHE A 138 -0.73 -12.85 -6.31
C PHE A 138 0.08 -13.62 -7.34
N LYS A 139 0.52 -12.93 -8.39
CA LYS A 139 1.33 -13.52 -9.47
C LYS A 139 2.79 -13.09 -9.32
N SER A 140 3.71 -14.03 -9.37
CA SER A 140 5.16 -13.81 -9.27
C SER A 140 5.61 -12.70 -10.21
N ASP A 141 6.29 -11.70 -9.65
CA ASP A 141 6.82 -10.57 -10.42
C ASP A 141 8.05 -11.04 -11.22
N PRO A 142 8.06 -10.90 -12.56
CA PRO A 142 9.22 -11.26 -13.37
C PRO A 142 10.48 -10.45 -13.02
N ASP A 143 10.33 -9.25 -12.42
CA ASP A 143 11.41 -8.37 -12.01
C ASP A 143 11.76 -8.53 -10.50
N THR A 144 11.36 -9.65 -9.88
CA THR A 144 11.65 -9.93 -8.48
C THR A 144 13.16 -9.84 -8.18
N LYS A 145 13.49 -9.28 -7.01
CA LYS A 145 14.88 -9.12 -6.53
C LYS A 145 15.39 -10.34 -5.77
N TYR A 146 14.54 -11.34 -5.53
CA TYR A 146 14.85 -12.48 -4.70
C TYR A 146 15.32 -13.67 -5.55
N ALA A 147 16.57 -14.08 -5.36
CA ALA A 147 17.17 -15.20 -6.10
C ALA A 147 16.34 -16.49 -5.97
N TRP A 148 15.85 -16.80 -4.76
CA TRP A 148 15.00 -17.97 -4.53
C TRP A 148 13.75 -17.97 -5.43
N GLN A 149 13.16 -16.79 -5.64
CA GLN A 149 11.93 -16.64 -6.41
C GLN A 149 12.21 -16.75 -7.91
N GLN A 150 13.32 -16.17 -8.38
CA GLN A 150 13.78 -16.31 -9.77
C GLN A 150 14.08 -17.77 -10.14
N ASP A 151 14.61 -18.54 -9.19
CA ASP A 151 14.98 -19.94 -9.39
C ASP A 151 13.76 -20.88 -9.36
N ALA A 152 12.75 -20.54 -8.54
CA ALA A 152 11.60 -21.40 -8.29
C ALA A 152 10.37 -21.09 -9.17
N LEU A 153 10.16 -19.83 -9.55
CA LEU A 153 8.94 -19.35 -10.19
C LEU A 153 9.23 -18.54 -11.45
N SER A 154 8.39 -18.70 -12.47
CA SER A 154 8.34 -17.82 -13.63
C SER A 154 7.46 -16.60 -13.34
N GLY A 155 7.69 -15.50 -14.07
CA GLY A 155 6.79 -14.35 -14.03
C GLY A 155 5.36 -14.75 -14.42
N GLY A 156 4.37 -14.37 -13.61
CA GLY A 156 2.97 -14.73 -13.80
C GLY A 156 2.51 -16.00 -13.08
N ASP A 157 3.43 -16.81 -12.53
CA ASP A 157 3.06 -17.98 -11.72
C ASP A 157 2.33 -17.55 -10.45
N VAL A 158 1.29 -18.28 -10.04
CA VAL A 158 0.56 -18.01 -8.79
C VAL A 158 1.46 -18.33 -7.61
N LEU A 159 1.57 -17.39 -6.67
CA LEU A 159 2.31 -17.60 -5.43
C LEU A 159 1.52 -18.52 -4.49
N ASN A 160 2.11 -19.64 -4.10
CA ASN A 160 1.54 -20.57 -3.13
C ASN A 160 2.24 -20.42 -1.77
N VAL A 161 1.50 -20.63 -0.68
CA VAL A 161 2.04 -20.57 0.69
C VAL A 161 3.19 -21.57 0.91
N SER A 162 3.22 -22.68 0.16
CA SER A 162 4.32 -23.65 0.22
C SER A 162 5.64 -23.09 -0.32
N ASP A 163 5.60 -22.11 -1.23
CA ASP A 163 6.80 -21.44 -1.74
C ASP A 163 7.53 -20.67 -0.64
N LEU A 164 6.80 -20.34 0.43
CA LEU A 164 7.28 -19.62 1.61
C LEU A 164 7.45 -20.52 2.84
N ALA A 165 7.39 -21.86 2.71
CA ALA A 165 7.31 -22.76 3.86
C ALA A 165 8.57 -22.80 4.76
N ASP A 166 9.73 -22.45 4.22
CA ASP A 166 11.02 -22.40 4.92
C ASP A 166 11.30 -21.04 5.58
N TYR A 167 10.28 -20.20 5.81
CA TYR A 167 10.44 -18.83 6.33
C TYR A 167 11.16 -18.72 7.69
N GLU A 168 11.07 -19.76 8.53
CA GLU A 168 11.72 -19.82 9.85
C GLU A 168 13.23 -20.06 9.78
N ASP A 169 13.73 -20.54 8.64
CA ASP A 169 15.15 -20.79 8.39
C ASP A 169 15.71 -19.95 7.24
N TRP A 170 14.84 -19.27 6.49
CA TRP A 170 15.23 -18.54 5.29
C TRP A 170 16.19 -17.39 5.59
N GLY A 171 17.23 -17.31 4.77
CA GLY A 171 18.26 -16.29 4.85
C GLY A 171 18.85 -16.02 3.48
N ASN A 172 19.30 -14.78 3.27
CA ASN A 172 19.96 -14.37 2.02
C ASN A 172 21.27 -13.60 2.25
N GLY A 173 21.82 -13.69 3.47
CA GLY A 173 23.05 -13.00 3.85
C GLY A 173 22.88 -11.50 4.14
N ILE A 174 21.64 -11.01 4.24
CA ILE A 174 21.31 -9.65 4.66
C ILE A 174 20.53 -9.76 5.97
N GLY A 175 20.99 -9.10 7.03
CA GLY A 175 20.33 -9.12 8.33
C GLY A 175 20.26 -10.51 8.98
N SER A 176 19.24 -10.75 9.79
CA SER A 176 19.02 -11.97 10.56
C SER A 176 18.29 -13.05 9.76
N ASP A 177 18.77 -14.29 9.78
CA ASP A 177 18.04 -15.41 9.15
C ASP A 177 16.78 -15.78 9.96
N GLY A 178 15.79 -16.37 9.31
CA GLY A 178 14.63 -16.97 9.95
C GLY A 178 13.54 -16.02 10.45
N ILE A 179 13.68 -14.72 10.21
CA ILE A 179 12.68 -13.71 10.62
C ILE A 179 11.56 -13.53 9.58
N GLY A 180 11.64 -14.21 8.45
CA GLY A 180 10.59 -14.23 7.44
C GLY A 180 11.11 -14.29 6.01
N LYS A 181 10.32 -14.88 5.12
CA LYS A 181 10.63 -15.04 3.69
C LYS A 181 9.73 -14.16 2.82
N PRO A 182 10.30 -13.26 2.00
CA PRO A 182 9.54 -12.36 1.15
C PRO A 182 9.40 -12.87 -0.28
N ALA A 183 8.31 -12.52 -0.96
CA ALA A 183 8.11 -12.62 -2.40
C ALA A 183 7.68 -11.27 -3.00
N MET A 184 8.15 -10.94 -4.20
CA MET A 184 7.64 -9.82 -4.99
C MET A 184 6.60 -10.33 -5.98
N VAL A 185 5.41 -9.73 -5.97
CA VAL A 185 4.29 -10.17 -6.80
C VAL A 185 3.57 -8.99 -7.42
N THR A 186 2.72 -9.27 -8.38
CA THR A 186 1.76 -8.33 -8.96
C THR A 186 0.34 -8.71 -8.54
N TRP A 187 -0.56 -7.73 -8.54
CA TRP A 187 -1.94 -7.92 -8.09
C TRP A 187 -2.93 -7.16 -8.96
N ARG A 188 -3.99 -7.85 -9.42
CA ARG A 188 -5.09 -7.25 -10.20
C ARG A 188 -4.62 -6.50 -11.45
N SER A 189 -3.54 -6.94 -12.09
CA SER A 189 -2.89 -6.13 -13.12
C SER A 189 -2.24 -6.94 -14.25
N GLU A 190 -2.68 -8.17 -14.48
CA GLU A 190 -2.09 -9.11 -15.46
C GLU A 190 -2.09 -8.56 -16.89
N GLU A 191 -3.05 -7.70 -17.23
CA GLU A 191 -3.17 -7.05 -18.55
C GLU A 191 -2.73 -5.57 -18.54
N SER A 192 -2.17 -5.08 -17.44
CA SER A 192 -1.79 -3.67 -17.29
C SER A 192 -0.34 -3.43 -17.70
N GLU A 193 -0.10 -2.39 -18.49
CA GLU A 193 1.25 -1.90 -18.79
C GLU A 193 1.97 -1.33 -17.55
N ASN A 194 1.22 -1.08 -16.46
CA ASN A 194 1.73 -0.62 -15.18
C ASN A 194 1.23 -1.60 -14.10
N PRO A 195 1.91 -2.72 -13.85
CA PRO A 195 1.47 -3.68 -12.85
C PRO A 195 1.42 -3.05 -11.44
N VAL A 196 0.53 -3.52 -10.57
CA VAL A 196 0.46 -3.09 -9.17
C VAL A 196 1.46 -3.95 -8.38
N PRO A 197 2.62 -3.39 -7.96
CA PRO A 197 3.64 -4.18 -7.29
C PRO A 197 3.26 -4.39 -5.83
N VAL A 198 3.38 -5.62 -5.37
CA VAL A 198 3.07 -6.03 -4.01
C VAL A 198 4.26 -6.81 -3.45
N THR A 199 4.45 -6.74 -2.15
CA THR A 199 5.34 -7.68 -1.46
C THR A 199 4.51 -8.50 -0.50
N VAL A 200 4.72 -9.81 -0.56
CA VAL A 200 4.17 -10.79 0.38
C VAL A 200 5.31 -11.22 1.29
N LEU A 201 5.05 -11.33 2.59
CA LEU A 201 5.99 -11.80 3.59
C LEU A 201 5.31 -12.86 4.44
N ARG A 202 5.97 -14.00 4.63
CA ARG A 202 5.59 -14.97 5.67
C ARG A 202 6.56 -14.89 6.83
N SER A 203 6.05 -14.78 8.06
CA SER A 203 6.87 -14.66 9.27
C SER A 203 6.09 -15.07 10.53
N SER A 204 6.77 -15.69 11.50
CA SER A 204 6.22 -15.97 12.83
C SER A 204 5.90 -14.68 13.61
N THR A 205 6.63 -13.60 13.37
CA THR A 205 6.35 -12.27 13.95
C THR A 205 4.96 -11.77 13.54
N VAL A 206 4.50 -12.07 12.32
CA VAL A 206 3.14 -11.71 11.87
C VAL A 206 2.09 -12.51 12.63
N GLU A 207 2.33 -13.81 12.86
CA GLU A 207 1.43 -14.68 13.63
C GLU A 207 1.31 -14.21 15.09
N GLU A 208 2.43 -13.83 15.70
CA GLU A 208 2.46 -13.29 17.06
C GLU A 208 1.72 -11.94 17.17
N ALA A 209 1.93 -11.04 16.20
CA ALA A 209 1.26 -9.75 16.17
C ALA A 209 -0.26 -9.90 15.99
N ALA A 210 -0.70 -10.83 15.13
CA ALA A 210 -2.12 -11.10 14.88
C ALA A 210 -2.89 -11.57 16.12
N GLN A 211 -2.24 -12.21 17.10
CA GLN A 211 -2.91 -12.65 18.33
C GLN A 211 -3.45 -11.50 19.20
N ASN A 212 -2.95 -10.28 19.00
CA ASN A 212 -3.27 -9.13 19.85
C ASN A 212 -3.75 -7.89 19.06
N ASP A 213 -3.85 -7.99 17.74
CA ASP A 213 -4.31 -6.91 16.86
C ASP A 213 -5.48 -7.42 15.99
N PRO A 214 -6.73 -6.96 16.24
CA PRO A 214 -7.91 -7.42 15.49
C PRO A 214 -7.84 -7.18 13.99
N TRP A 215 -7.09 -6.15 13.56
CA TRP A 215 -6.89 -5.90 12.14
C TRP A 215 -5.95 -6.93 11.54
N LEU A 216 -4.83 -7.24 12.20
CA LEU A 216 -3.90 -8.27 11.72
C LEU A 216 -4.55 -9.66 11.72
N GLU A 217 -5.32 -10.01 12.76
CA GLU A 217 -6.11 -11.24 12.81
C GLU A 217 -7.06 -11.35 11.60
N ALA A 218 -7.71 -10.25 11.23
CA ALA A 218 -8.65 -10.23 10.10
C ALA A 218 -7.99 -10.21 8.71
N SER A 219 -6.79 -9.63 8.59
CA SER A 219 -6.17 -9.27 7.32
C SER A 219 -4.96 -10.12 6.92
N THR A 220 -4.51 -11.02 7.80
CA THR A 220 -3.40 -11.95 7.57
C THR A 220 -3.87 -13.39 7.72
N ASP A 221 -3.10 -14.35 7.20
CA ASP A 221 -3.42 -15.77 7.28
C ASP A 221 -2.13 -16.60 7.27
N GLN A 222 -2.00 -17.59 8.16
CA GLN A 222 -0.81 -18.47 8.29
C GLN A 222 0.54 -17.71 8.34
N GLY A 223 0.56 -16.56 9.01
CA GLY A 223 1.74 -15.70 9.13
C GLY A 223 2.07 -14.91 7.85
N VAL A 224 1.18 -14.93 6.85
CA VAL A 224 1.33 -14.23 5.58
C VAL A 224 0.68 -12.84 5.67
N MET A 225 1.47 -11.83 5.32
CA MET A 225 1.04 -10.44 5.14
C MET A 225 1.41 -9.95 3.75
N ALA A 226 0.62 -9.04 3.19
CA ALA A 226 0.95 -8.34 1.95
C ALA A 226 0.79 -6.82 2.08
N TRP A 227 1.58 -6.06 1.31
CA TRP A 227 1.41 -4.60 1.20
C TRP A 227 1.70 -4.12 -0.23
N LEU A 228 1.11 -2.98 -0.59
CA LEU A 228 1.41 -2.29 -1.84
C LEU A 228 2.88 -1.81 -1.82
N ASN A 229 3.73 -2.36 -2.69
CA ASN A 229 5.17 -2.10 -2.69
C ASN A 229 5.53 -0.84 -3.49
N LYS A 230 4.96 0.30 -3.08
CA LYS A 230 5.25 1.64 -3.62
C LYS A 230 5.68 2.55 -2.48
N CYS A 231 6.96 2.91 -2.45
CA CYS A 231 7.49 3.90 -1.52
C CYS A 231 6.73 5.22 -1.67
N THR A 232 6.32 5.78 -0.54
CA THR A 232 5.37 6.91 -0.51
C THR A 232 6.04 8.26 -0.70
N HIS A 233 7.37 8.30 -0.79
CA HIS A 233 8.13 9.48 -1.15
C HIS A 233 8.03 9.79 -2.67
N PHE A 234 8.70 8.98 -3.49
CA PHE A 234 8.75 9.14 -4.95
C PHE A 234 8.58 7.80 -5.69
N CYS A 235 7.72 6.93 -5.16
CA CYS A 235 7.09 5.83 -5.91
C CYS A 235 8.03 4.71 -6.39
N CYS A 236 9.27 4.67 -5.90
CA CYS A 236 10.15 3.52 -6.10
C CYS A 236 9.55 2.25 -5.47
N VAL A 237 9.98 1.09 -5.96
CA VAL A 237 9.61 -0.22 -5.41
C VAL A 237 10.74 -0.65 -4.47
N PRO A 238 10.59 -0.51 -3.13
CA PRO A 238 11.62 -0.96 -2.19
C PRO A 238 11.68 -2.49 -2.10
N GLY A 239 12.54 -3.01 -1.23
CA GLY A 239 12.56 -4.44 -0.96
C GLY A 239 12.94 -4.72 0.49
N TYR A 240 12.30 -5.74 1.05
CA TYR A 240 12.66 -6.32 2.34
C TYR A 240 13.93 -7.15 2.16
N LYS A 241 15.00 -6.86 2.93
CA LYS A 241 16.26 -7.62 2.85
C LYS A 241 16.81 -7.76 1.41
N SER A 242 16.67 -6.76 0.54
CA SER A 242 17.09 -6.87 -0.88
C SER A 242 18.37 -6.11 -1.22
N ASN A 243 18.84 -5.20 -0.36
CA ASN A 243 19.89 -4.23 -0.66
C ASN A 243 21.01 -4.24 0.39
N GLY A 244 21.72 -5.36 0.54
CA GLY A 244 22.59 -5.64 1.69
C GLY A 244 23.62 -4.57 2.05
N GLY A 245 24.35 -4.02 1.08
CA GLY A 245 25.38 -3.00 1.36
C GLY A 245 24.81 -1.69 1.90
N ASP A 246 23.80 -1.16 1.20
CA ASP A 246 23.21 0.13 1.56
C ASP A 246 22.32 0.02 2.80
N SER A 247 21.46 -1.00 2.88
CA SER A 247 20.52 -1.17 4.01
C SER A 247 21.22 -1.26 5.36
N VAL A 248 22.33 -2.00 5.45
CA VAL A 248 23.16 -2.09 6.67
C VAL A 248 23.69 -0.73 7.11
N SER A 249 24.06 0.14 6.16
CA SER A 249 24.56 1.50 6.48
C SER A 249 23.50 2.40 7.13
N TYR A 250 22.22 2.03 7.02
CA TYR A 250 21.08 2.73 7.62
C TYR A 250 20.39 1.94 8.74
N GLY A 251 20.98 0.82 9.20
CA GLY A 251 20.37 -0.06 10.21
C GLY A 251 19.04 -0.67 9.75
N ALA A 252 18.93 -0.93 8.44
CA ALA A 252 17.71 -1.39 7.78
C ALA A 252 17.87 -2.80 7.19
N GLU A 253 18.85 -3.58 7.65
CA GLU A 253 19.15 -4.92 7.14
C GLU A 253 18.01 -5.92 7.34
N ASP A 254 17.19 -5.74 8.38
CA ASP A 254 16.00 -6.56 8.66
C ASP A 254 14.69 -5.83 8.36
N LEU A 255 14.76 -4.76 7.55
CA LEU A 255 13.65 -3.87 7.25
C LEU A 255 13.42 -3.76 5.74
N ILE A 256 12.37 -3.05 5.35
CA ILE A 256 12.13 -2.66 3.97
C ILE A 256 12.93 -1.40 3.68
N TYR A 257 13.88 -1.48 2.75
CA TYR A 257 14.76 -0.36 2.41
C TYR A 257 14.49 0.18 1.00
N CYS A 258 14.31 1.49 0.89
CA CYS A 258 14.15 2.20 -0.38
C CYS A 258 15.41 3.00 -0.74
N GLN A 259 16.30 2.43 -1.56
CA GLN A 259 17.56 3.06 -1.97
C GLN A 259 17.44 4.43 -2.65
N CYS A 260 16.30 4.75 -3.27
CA CYS A 260 16.15 6.00 -4.03
C CYS A 260 16.43 7.25 -3.17
N HIS A 261 15.92 7.26 -1.94
CA HIS A 261 16.06 8.38 -1.01
C HIS A 261 16.16 7.92 0.46
N GLN A 262 16.52 6.65 0.68
CA GLN A 262 16.83 6.09 2.00
C GLN A 262 15.63 6.05 2.97
N SER A 263 14.42 5.86 2.46
CA SER A 263 13.25 5.57 3.30
C SER A 263 13.31 4.14 3.83
N VAL A 264 12.95 3.97 5.10
CA VAL A 264 12.97 2.69 5.82
C VAL A 264 11.58 2.41 6.36
N TYR A 265 11.09 1.18 6.18
CA TYR A 265 9.81 0.74 6.71
C TYR A 265 9.96 -0.56 7.48
N ASP A 266 9.22 -0.69 8.57
CA ASP A 266 9.17 -1.90 9.38
C ASP A 266 7.99 -2.77 8.94
N PRO A 267 8.24 -3.94 8.32
CA PRO A 267 7.16 -4.85 7.90
C PRO A 267 6.44 -5.51 9.09
N PHE A 268 7.02 -5.46 10.30
CA PHE A 268 6.47 -6.09 11.49
C PHE A 268 5.70 -5.12 12.38
N SER A 269 5.68 -3.83 12.02
CA SER A 269 4.88 -2.81 12.69
C SER A 269 3.79 -2.31 11.74
N VAL A 270 2.53 -2.63 12.04
CA VAL A 270 1.38 -2.13 11.30
C VAL A 270 0.65 -1.06 12.11
N VAL A 271 0.60 0.15 11.56
CA VAL A 271 0.04 1.33 12.22
C VAL A 271 -1.03 1.99 11.37
N SER A 272 -1.84 2.86 11.99
CA SER A 272 -2.76 3.72 11.24
C SER A 272 -2.02 4.93 10.72
N SER A 273 -2.25 5.29 9.46
CA SER A 273 -1.65 6.47 8.84
C SER A 273 -2.67 7.18 7.95
N ILE A 274 -2.61 8.50 7.96
CA ILE A 274 -3.49 9.34 7.14
C ILE A 274 -2.87 9.54 5.75
N TYR A 275 -3.66 9.26 4.71
CA TYR A 275 -3.31 9.46 3.31
C TYR A 275 -4.19 10.53 2.70
N VAL A 276 -3.65 11.21 1.69
CA VAL A 276 -4.46 11.95 0.73
C VAL A 276 -4.52 11.12 -0.54
N ALA A 277 -5.55 10.28 -0.62
CA ALA A 277 -5.85 9.48 -1.80
C ALA A 277 -6.16 10.41 -2.98
N ARG A 278 -5.48 10.18 -4.10
CA ARG A 278 -5.72 10.94 -5.33
C ARG A 278 -7.03 10.46 -5.97
N PRO A 279 -7.84 11.36 -6.52
CA PRO A 279 -9.05 10.93 -7.21
C PRO A 279 -8.68 10.11 -8.46
N ARG A 280 -9.50 9.11 -8.79
CA ARG A 280 -9.35 8.40 -10.06
C ARG A 280 -9.78 9.31 -11.21
N PRO A 281 -9.08 9.34 -12.35
CA PRO A 281 -9.54 10.09 -13.52
C PRO A 281 -10.96 9.67 -13.91
N GLU A 282 -11.82 10.64 -14.24
CA GLU A 282 -13.10 10.33 -14.90
C GLU A 282 -12.79 9.80 -16.30
N GLY A 283 -13.38 8.66 -16.65
CA GLY A 283 -13.36 8.13 -18.03
C GLY A 283 -14.22 8.97 -18.96
#